data_AF-A0A6I3HQE4-F1
#
_entry.id   AF-A0A6I3HQE4-F1
#
_cell.length_a   1.000
_cell.length_b   1.000
_cell.length_c   1.000
_cell.angle_alpha   90.00
_cell.angle_beta   90.00
_cell.angle_gamma   90.00
#
_symmetry.space_group_name_H-M   'P 1'
#
loop_
_entity.id
_entity.type
_entity.pdbx_description
1 polymer ?
#
loop_
_entity_poly.entity_id
_entity_poly.type
_entity_poly.pdbx_seq_one_letter_code
_entity_poly.pdbx_strand_id
1 'polypeptide(L)'
;MSLQGWKKEIYARWDELNMESFCKELEISFEDTFLNPLINCASETNPFEGKEFTWMKNSVIEYGVLHLHPIQAPTSDVTWEEWFVHSDGLHHHVLRNFEFDGATDSWKGEDVDHPAQVCNIQWHLFNDTNLVPTSLQ
;
A
#
# COMPACT_ATOMS: atom_id res chain seq x y z
N MET A 1 -3.89 -0.29 -24.23
CA MET A 1 -4.49 1.02 -23.88
C MET A 1 -3.39 1.94 -23.41
N SER A 2 -3.43 3.24 -23.71
CA SER A 2 -2.51 4.21 -23.08
C SER A 2 -3.17 4.83 -21.85
N LEU A 3 -2.53 4.73 -20.70
CA LEU A 3 -2.98 5.41 -19.48
C LEU A 3 -2.89 6.93 -19.67
N GLN A 4 -3.84 7.68 -19.10
CA GLN A 4 -3.93 9.13 -19.19
C GLN A 4 -4.15 9.75 -17.80
N GLY A 5 -3.80 11.02 -17.66
CA GLY A 5 -3.95 11.78 -16.41
C GLY A 5 -3.24 11.11 -15.23
N TRP A 6 -3.87 11.17 -14.06
CA TRP A 6 -3.30 10.63 -12.81
C TRP A 6 -2.94 9.14 -12.90
N LYS A 7 -3.68 8.34 -13.68
CA LYS A 7 -3.36 6.91 -13.84
C LYS A 7 -2.00 6.70 -14.48
N LYS A 8 -1.60 7.56 -15.42
CA LYS A 8 -0.28 7.50 -16.05
C LYS A 8 0.83 7.81 -15.05
N GLU A 9 0.60 8.78 -14.16
CA GLU A 9 1.55 9.17 -13.12
C GLU A 9 1.73 8.07 -12.07
N ILE A 10 0.64 7.44 -11.63
CA ILE A 10 0.69 6.30 -10.72
C ILE A 10 1.41 5.12 -11.34
N TYR A 11 1.11 4.78 -12.61
CA TYR A 11 1.81 3.70 -13.29
C TYR A 11 3.31 3.99 -13.47
N ALA A 12 3.67 5.22 -13.84
CA ALA A 12 5.08 5.63 -13.90
C ALA A 12 5.77 5.48 -12.54
N ARG A 13 5.09 5.84 -11.43
CA ARG A 13 5.63 5.62 -10.09
C ARG A 13 5.84 4.14 -9.77
N TRP A 14 4.90 3.27 -10.15
CA TRP A 14 5.05 1.83 -9.97
C TRP A 14 6.18 1.23 -10.81
N ASP A 15 6.38 1.74 -12.03
CA ASP A 15 7.51 1.37 -12.90
C ASP A 15 8.86 1.79 -12.29
N GLU A 16 8.96 3.01 -11.75
CA GLU A 16 10.14 3.49 -11.03
C GLU A 16 10.50 2.63 -9.81
N LEU A 17 9.49 2.10 -9.12
CA LEU A 17 9.66 1.19 -7.99
C LEU A 17 9.94 -0.25 -8.41
N ASN A 18 9.95 -0.53 -9.72
CA ASN A 18 10.05 -1.87 -10.28
C ASN A 18 9.01 -2.84 -9.66
N MET A 19 7.78 -2.34 -9.49
CA MET A 19 6.74 -3.03 -8.73
C MET A 19 6.33 -4.36 -9.36
N GLU A 20 6.48 -4.52 -10.67
CA GLU A 20 6.27 -5.80 -11.36
C GLU A 20 7.27 -6.86 -10.90
N SER A 21 8.55 -6.51 -10.78
CA SER A 21 9.56 -7.44 -10.25
C SER A 21 9.30 -7.75 -8.78
N PHE A 22 8.91 -6.75 -7.98
CA PHE A 22 8.52 -6.96 -6.58
C PHE A 22 7.36 -7.94 -6.47
N CYS A 23 6.29 -7.75 -7.26
CA CYS A 23 5.15 -8.68 -7.30
C CYS A 23 5.57 -10.10 -7.67
N LYS A 24 6.54 -10.25 -8.59
CA LYS A 24 7.08 -11.55 -8.97
C LYS A 24 7.80 -12.25 -7.81
N GLU A 25 8.58 -11.53 -7.00
CA GLU A 25 9.21 -12.08 -5.80
C GLU A 25 8.16 -12.49 -4.75
N LEU A 26 7.03 -11.79 -4.69
CA LEU A 26 5.90 -12.13 -3.82
C LEU A 26 4.95 -13.20 -4.39
N GLU A 27 5.25 -13.75 -5.56
CA GLU A 27 4.40 -14.70 -6.29
C GLU A 27 2.96 -14.19 -6.56
N ILE A 28 2.80 -12.87 -6.79
CA ILE A 28 1.52 -12.26 -7.16
C ILE A 28 1.51 -11.67 -8.57
N SER A 29 0.32 -11.62 -9.17
CA SER A 29 0.07 -10.99 -10.46
C SER A 29 0.04 -9.47 -10.31
N PHE A 30 1.07 -8.78 -10.82
CA PHE A 30 1.05 -7.31 -10.93
C PHE A 30 -0.14 -6.83 -11.78
N GLU A 31 -0.46 -7.58 -12.84
CA GLU A 31 -1.57 -7.24 -13.71
C GLU A 31 -2.91 -7.26 -12.95
N ASP A 32 -3.20 -8.33 -12.22
CA ASP A 32 -4.50 -8.49 -11.57
C ASP A 32 -4.62 -7.67 -10.29
N THR A 33 -3.51 -7.50 -9.55
CA THR A 33 -3.50 -6.82 -8.25
C THR A 33 -3.46 -5.30 -8.39
N PHE A 34 -2.76 -4.78 -9.40
CA PHE A 34 -2.50 -3.34 -9.53
C PHE A 34 -2.91 -2.77 -10.88
N LEU A 35 -2.44 -3.32 -12.00
CA LEU A 35 -2.61 -2.70 -13.31
C LEU A 35 -4.06 -2.70 -13.80
N ASN A 36 -4.74 -3.85 -13.74
CA ASN A 36 -6.12 -4.01 -14.16
C ASN A 36 -7.07 -3.17 -13.27
N PRO A 37 -6.95 -3.19 -11.93
CA PRO A 37 -7.69 -2.25 -11.07
C PRO A 37 -7.45 -0.79 -11.41
N LEU A 38 -6.19 -0.38 -11.66
CA LEU A 38 -5.87 1.00 -12.06
C LEU A 38 -6.56 1.38 -13.39
N ILE A 39 -6.48 0.51 -14.39
CA ILE A 39 -7.10 0.72 -15.70
C ILE A 39 -8.62 0.87 -15.54
N ASN A 40 -9.24 -0.02 -14.76
CA ASN A 40 -10.69 -0.11 -14.63
C ASN A 40 -11.30 0.87 -13.61
N CYS A 41 -10.48 1.51 -12.76
CA CYS A 41 -10.94 2.47 -11.78
C CYS A 41 -11.76 3.60 -12.45
N ALA A 42 -13.01 3.77 -12.02
CA ALA A 42 -13.93 4.76 -12.58
C ALA A 42 -13.73 6.18 -12.02
N SER A 43 -12.85 6.36 -11.03
CA SER A 43 -12.63 7.65 -10.38
C SER A 43 -12.11 8.71 -11.37
N GLU A 44 -12.76 9.87 -11.37
CA GLU A 44 -12.32 11.03 -12.16
C GLU A 44 -11.08 11.70 -11.55
N THR A 45 -10.92 11.61 -10.23
CA THR A 45 -9.79 12.17 -9.46
C THR A 45 -8.85 11.06 -8.99
N ASN A 46 -7.61 11.44 -8.65
CA ASN A 46 -6.62 10.50 -8.13
C ASN A 46 -7.02 10.02 -6.72
N PRO A 47 -7.37 8.74 -6.52
CA PRO A 47 -7.75 8.23 -5.20
C PRO A 47 -6.55 8.04 -4.25
N PHE A 48 -5.33 8.27 -4.75
CA PHE A 48 -4.09 8.27 -3.99
C PHE A 48 -3.58 9.69 -3.68
N GLU A 49 -4.36 10.73 -3.93
CA GLU A 49 -3.95 12.10 -3.60
C GLU A 49 -3.56 12.22 -2.11
N GLY A 50 -2.39 12.82 -1.85
CA GLY A 50 -1.80 12.92 -0.51
C GLY A 50 -1.09 11.65 -0.01
N LYS A 51 -1.04 10.58 -0.80
CA LYS A 51 -0.33 9.34 -0.52
C LYS A 51 0.70 9.04 -1.59
N GLU A 52 1.65 8.16 -1.26
CA GLU A 52 2.65 7.70 -2.21
C GLU A 52 2.98 6.21 -2.00
N PHE A 53 3.42 5.58 -3.08
CA PHE A 53 4.01 4.26 -3.03
C PHE A 53 5.52 4.37 -2.77
N THR A 54 6.02 3.55 -1.85
CA THR A 54 7.44 3.40 -1.55
C THR A 54 7.77 1.95 -1.27
N TRP A 55 8.95 1.51 -1.68
CA TRP A 55 9.51 0.23 -1.25
C TRP A 55 10.57 0.50 -0.18
N MET A 56 10.48 -0.22 0.94
CA MET A 56 11.43 -0.12 2.02
C MET A 56 12.04 -1.49 2.34
N LYS A 57 13.36 -1.51 2.50
CA LYS A 57 14.02 -2.65 3.11
C LYS A 57 13.57 -2.75 4.56
N ASN A 58 13.29 -3.96 5.01
CA ASN A 58 12.83 -4.24 6.36
C ASN A 58 13.83 -5.18 7.06
N SER A 59 13.95 -5.04 8.38
CA SER A 59 14.88 -5.83 9.19
C SER A 59 14.43 -7.30 9.39
N VAL A 60 13.13 -7.57 9.26
CA VAL A 60 12.51 -8.89 9.47
C VAL A 60 12.00 -9.49 8.16
N ILE A 61 11.44 -8.66 7.27
CA ILE A 61 10.87 -9.10 5.98
C ILE A 61 11.98 -9.17 4.92
N GLU A 62 12.29 -10.38 4.44
CA GLU A 62 13.40 -10.66 3.52
C GLU A 62 13.36 -9.82 2.24
N TYR A 63 12.18 -9.72 1.62
CA TYR A 63 11.98 -9.02 0.35
C TYR A 63 11.61 -7.54 0.51
N GLY A 64 11.65 -7.03 1.75
CA GLY A 64 11.17 -5.69 2.08
C GLY A 64 9.64 -5.57 2.01
N VAL A 65 9.16 -4.36 2.23
CA VAL A 65 7.74 -4.02 2.30
C VAL A 65 7.44 -2.93 1.27
N LEU A 66 6.39 -3.13 0.48
CA LEU A 66 5.80 -2.06 -0.32
C LEU A 66 4.77 -1.35 0.54
N HIS A 67 4.89 -0.04 0.68
CA HIS A 67 3.95 0.78 1.43
C HIS A 67 3.18 1.69 0.47
N LEU A 68 1.89 1.90 0.77
CA LEU A 68 1.10 3.04 0.31
C LEU A 68 0.77 3.89 1.54
N HIS A 69 1.53 4.95 1.77
CA HIS A 69 1.45 5.74 3.00
C HIS A 69 1.20 7.22 2.70
N PRO A 70 0.72 8.01 3.67
CA PRO A 70 0.59 9.45 3.48
C PRO A 70 1.97 10.12 3.33
N ILE A 71 2.04 11.15 2.47
CA ILE A 71 3.27 11.90 2.18
C ILE A 71 3.72 12.74 3.40
N GLN A 72 2.76 13.16 4.22
CA GLN A 72 2.97 13.87 5.49
C GLN A 72 2.31 13.10 6.63
N ALA A 73 2.80 13.31 7.86
CA ALA A 73 2.14 12.74 9.03
C ALA A 73 0.66 13.19 9.08
N PRO A 74 -0.31 12.25 9.12
CA PRO A 74 -1.71 12.57 9.00
C PRO A 74 -2.22 13.37 10.20
N THR A 75 -3.04 14.37 9.90
CA THR A 75 -3.81 15.17 10.88
C THR A 75 -5.32 14.93 10.76
N SER A 76 -5.71 14.03 9.86
CA SER A 76 -7.09 13.62 9.55
C SER A 76 -7.12 12.12 9.25
N ASP A 77 -8.32 11.58 9.09
CA ASP A 77 -8.56 10.18 8.73
C ASP A 77 -7.83 9.80 7.44
N VAL A 78 -7.06 8.71 7.48
CA VAL A 78 -6.30 8.18 6.35
C VAL A 78 -6.11 6.67 6.47
N THR A 79 -5.89 6.05 5.32
CA THR A 79 -5.49 4.65 5.19
C THR A 79 -4.02 4.57 4.77
N TRP A 80 -3.26 3.72 5.46
CA TRP A 80 -1.94 3.23 5.09
C TRP A 80 -2.08 1.74 4.73
N GLU A 81 -1.40 1.30 3.66
CA GLU A 81 -1.40 -0.10 3.25
C GLU A 81 0.02 -0.62 3.11
N GLU A 82 0.19 -1.93 3.34
CA GLU A 82 1.48 -2.63 3.23
C GLU A 82 1.31 -3.95 2.49
N TRP A 83 2.25 -4.29 1.60
CA TRP A 83 2.35 -5.60 0.97
C TRP A 83 3.72 -6.20 1.24
N PHE A 84 3.73 -7.44 1.72
CA PHE A 84 4.97 -8.17 2.00
C PHE A 84 4.75 -9.68 2.13
N VAL A 85 5.83 -10.46 2.01
CA VAL A 85 5.82 -11.91 2.28
C VAL A 85 6.57 -12.17 3.58
N HIS A 86 5.90 -12.87 4.48
CA HIS A 86 6.44 -13.35 5.74
C HIS A 86 6.41 -14.89 5.77
N SER A 87 6.90 -15.51 6.85
CA SER A 87 7.06 -16.97 6.93
C SER A 87 5.75 -17.77 6.76
N ASP A 88 4.62 -17.15 7.03
CA ASP A 88 3.27 -17.69 6.95
C ASP A 88 2.53 -17.33 5.66
N GLY A 89 3.18 -16.59 4.75
CA GLY A 89 2.68 -16.30 3.41
C GLY A 89 2.68 -14.81 3.08
N LEU A 90 1.91 -14.48 2.05
CA LEU A 90 1.71 -13.11 1.61
C LEU A 90 0.71 -12.39 2.52
N HIS A 91 1.04 -11.15 2.87
CA HIS A 91 0.20 -10.27 3.65
C HIS A 91 -0.07 -8.97 2.90
N HIS A 92 -1.33 -8.52 2.96
CA HIS A 92 -1.72 -7.15 2.65
C HIS A 92 -2.37 -6.58 3.91
N HIS A 93 -1.64 -5.72 4.60
CA HIS A 93 -2.17 -5.03 5.77
C HIS A 93 -2.83 -3.73 5.32
N VAL A 94 -4.05 -3.51 5.80
CA VAL A 94 -4.75 -2.24 5.65
C VAL A 94 -4.91 -1.62 7.03
N LEU A 95 -4.26 -0.48 7.23
CA LEU A 95 -4.17 0.25 8.48
C LEU A 95 -4.91 1.58 8.38
N ARG A 96 -5.78 1.88 9.35
CA ARG A 96 -6.52 3.15 9.43
C ARG A 96 -6.20 3.85 10.75
N ASN A 97 -6.04 5.17 10.73
CA ASN A 97 -5.78 5.94 11.95
C ASN A 97 -7.07 6.31 12.73
N PHE A 98 -8.18 5.67 12.37
CA PHE A 98 -9.49 5.79 13.01
C PHE A 98 -10.06 4.38 13.22
N GLU A 99 -10.88 4.22 14.26
CA GLU A 99 -11.53 2.95 14.58
C GLU A 99 -12.52 2.54 13.47
N PHE A 100 -12.60 1.24 13.20
CA PHE A 100 -13.59 0.67 12.29
C PHE A 100 -13.94 -0.76 12.68
N ASP A 101 -15.16 -1.17 12.35
CA ASP A 101 -15.61 -2.55 12.54
C ASP A 101 -14.82 -3.49 11.63
N GLY A 102 -14.17 -4.50 12.21
CA GLY A 102 -13.36 -5.48 11.49
C GLY A 102 -11.86 -5.34 11.68
N ALA A 103 -11.38 -4.36 12.45
CA ALA A 103 -10.00 -4.33 12.91
C ALA A 103 -9.69 -5.60 13.73
N THR A 104 -8.63 -6.32 13.35
CA THR A 104 -8.17 -7.54 14.01
C THR A 104 -7.01 -7.28 14.95
N ASP A 105 -6.28 -6.18 14.74
CA ASP A 105 -5.15 -5.77 15.56
C ASP A 105 -4.96 -4.24 15.52
N SER A 106 -3.94 -3.76 16.21
CA SER A 106 -3.57 -2.36 16.25
C SER A 106 -2.06 -2.18 16.32
N TRP A 107 -1.54 -1.13 15.70
CA TRP A 107 -0.12 -0.80 15.74
C TRP A 107 0.10 0.67 16.11
N LYS A 108 1.11 0.89 16.95
CA LYS A 108 1.66 2.21 17.24
C LYS A 108 3.11 2.04 17.65
N GLY A 109 4.02 2.49 16.80
CA GLY A 109 5.45 2.35 17.03
C GLY A 109 6.26 3.48 16.42
N GLU A 110 7.56 3.45 16.72
CA GLU A 110 8.57 4.27 16.07
C GLU A 110 9.77 3.36 15.83
N ASP A 111 10.10 3.16 14.55
CA ASP A 111 11.22 2.33 14.11
C ASP A 111 11.76 2.83 12.75
N VAL A 112 12.70 2.07 12.18
CA VAL A 112 13.34 2.36 10.89
C VAL A 112 12.80 1.53 9.74
N ASP A 113 11.88 0.62 10.04
CA ASP A 113 11.32 -0.36 9.12
C ASP A 113 10.02 0.13 8.47
N HIS A 114 9.42 1.20 9.01
CA HIS A 114 8.23 1.87 8.48
C HIS A 114 8.51 3.33 8.07
N PRO A 115 7.69 3.92 7.17
CA PRO A 115 7.79 5.33 6.83
C PRO A 115 7.65 6.24 8.05
N ALA A 116 8.52 7.24 8.18
CA ALA A 116 8.51 8.14 9.35
C ALA A 116 7.15 8.86 9.56
N GLN A 117 6.39 9.05 8.47
CA GLN A 117 5.07 9.68 8.47
C GLN A 117 3.99 8.85 9.19
N VAL A 118 4.17 7.54 9.30
CA VAL A 118 3.19 6.65 9.93
C VAL A 118 3.56 6.33 11.38
N CYS A 119 4.80 6.60 11.79
CA CYS A 119 5.27 6.40 13.16
C CYS A 119 4.53 7.31 14.16
N ASN A 120 4.42 6.83 15.41
CA ASN A 120 3.79 7.51 16.54
C ASN A 120 2.29 7.84 16.37
N ILE A 121 1.62 7.21 15.39
CA ILE A 121 0.17 7.30 15.17
C ILE A 121 -0.48 5.98 15.59
N GLN A 122 -1.69 6.05 16.13
CA GLN A 122 -2.47 4.85 16.40
C GLN A 122 -3.08 4.35 15.09
N TRP A 123 -2.79 3.11 14.75
CA TRP A 123 -3.37 2.44 13.58
C TRP A 123 -4.20 1.24 14.02
N HIS A 124 -5.32 1.04 13.34
CA HIS A 124 -6.21 -0.11 13.45
C HIS A 124 -6.03 -0.93 12.18
N LEU A 125 -5.69 -2.21 12.33
CA LEU A 125 -5.23 -3.06 11.24
C LEU A 125 -6.26 -4.14 10.93
N PHE A 126 -6.43 -4.43 9.65
CA PHE A 126 -7.01 -5.70 9.19
C PHE A 126 -6.16 -6.29 8.07
N ASN A 127 -6.16 -7.63 8.00
CA ASN A 127 -5.50 -8.37 6.93
C ASN A 127 -6.47 -8.50 5.74
N ASP A 128 -6.17 -7.82 4.64
CA ASP A 128 -6.95 -7.95 3.41
C ASP A 128 -6.44 -9.13 2.59
N THR A 129 -7.37 -9.99 2.15
CA THR A 129 -7.07 -11.13 1.30
C THR A 129 -7.20 -10.81 -0.19
N ASN A 130 -7.77 -9.66 -0.54
CA ASN A 130 -7.95 -9.25 -1.94
C ASN A 130 -6.65 -8.73 -2.57
N LEU A 131 -5.72 -8.20 -1.76
CA LEU A 131 -4.40 -7.67 -2.18
C LEU A 131 -4.48 -6.41 -3.05
N VAL A 132 -5.63 -6.12 -3.66
CA VAL A 132 -5.85 -4.93 -4.49
C VAL A 132 -5.84 -3.68 -3.59
N PRO A 133 -5.10 -2.61 -3.94
CA PRO A 133 -5.16 -1.36 -3.18
C PRO A 133 -6.59 -0.92 -2.92
N THR A 134 -6.92 -0.64 -1.65
CA THR A 134 -8.33 -0.41 -1.27
C THR A 134 -8.96 0.78 -1.99
N SER A 135 -8.14 1.79 -2.34
CA SER A 135 -8.52 2.95 -3.15
C SER A 135 -8.90 2.64 -4.61
N LEU A 136 -8.68 1.41 -5.11
CA LEU A 136 -9.00 0.98 -6.48
C LEU A 136 -10.11 -0.08 -6.55
N GLN A 137 -10.68 -0.48 -5.40
CA GLN A 137 -11.77 -1.46 -5.32
C GLN A 137 -13.15 -0.82 -5.58
#